data_AF-A0A357M3I8-F1
#
_entry.id   AF-A0A357M3I8-F1
#
_cell.length_a   1.000
_cell.length_b   1.000
_cell.length_c   1.000
_cell.angle_alpha   90.00
_cell.angle_beta   90.00
_cell.angle_gamma   90.00
#
_symmetry.space_group_name_H-M   'P 1'
#
loop_
_entity.id
_entity.type
_entity.pdbx_description
1 polymer ?
#
loop_
_entity_poly.entity_id
_entity_poly.type
_entity_poly.pdbx_seq_one_letter_code
_entity_poly.pdbx_strand_id
1 'polypeptide(L)' 'VEFHSRRLFLKEKVVEYTPKEFELLEVLIKNRNIALSREKLLELVWGYEFIGETRTVDVHIQKLRKKLGLEKRIVT' A
#
# COMPACT_ATOMS: atom_id res chain seq x y z
N VAL A 1 4.07 -5.91 10.91
CA VAL A 1 4.71 -5.90 9.57
C VAL A 1 6.18 -6.12 9.79
N GLU A 2 6.77 -7.11 9.11
CA GLU A 2 8.22 -7.31 9.11
C GLU A 2 8.78 -6.82 7.78
N PHE A 3 9.60 -5.77 7.82
CA PHE A 3 10.14 -5.15 6.61
C PHE A 3 11.30 -5.94 5.99
N HIS A 4 12.21 -6.47 6.81
CA HIS A 4 13.39 -7.21 6.35
C HIS A 4 13.03 -8.49 5.58
N SER A 5 12.11 -9.27 6.13
CA SER A 5 11.64 -10.54 5.54
C SER A 5 10.50 -10.33 4.53
N ARG A 6 10.02 -9.08 4.37
CA ARG A 6 8.77 -8.73 3.70
C ARG A 6 7.68 -9.72 4.09
N ARG A 7 7.25 -9.72 5.35
CA ARG A 7 6.14 -10.52 5.91
C ARG A 7 5.04 -9.64 6.51
N LEU A 8 3.78 -9.87 6.11
CA LEU A 8 2.59 -9.28 6.73
C LEU A 8 1.85 -10.31 7.56
N PHE A 9 1.48 -9.89 8.77
CA PHE A 9 0.71 -10.69 9.71
C PHE A 9 -0.58 -9.96 10.04
N LEU A 10 -1.71 -10.66 9.95
CA LEU A 10 -3.01 -10.19 10.41
C LEU A 10 -3.55 -11.19 11.43
N LYS A 11 -3.74 -10.74 12.68
CA LYS A 11 -4.18 -11.61 13.79
C LYS A 11 -3.34 -12.90 13.85
N GLU A 12 -2.01 -12.74 13.83
CA GLU A 12 -1.02 -13.83 13.90
C GLU A 12 -0.97 -14.77 12.68
N LYS A 13 -1.78 -14.54 11.64
CA LYS A 13 -1.72 -15.28 10.39
C LYS A 13 -0.93 -14.53 9.33
N VAL A 14 -0.07 -15.25 8.60
CA VAL A 14 0.63 -14.70 7.42
C VAL A 14 -0.41 -14.40 6.33
N VAL A 15 -0.35 -13.21 5.76
CA VAL A 15 -1.20 -12.78 4.64
C VAL A 15 -0.37 -12.75 3.37
N GLU A 16 -0.92 -13.24 2.26
CA GLU A 16 -0.26 -13.14 0.96
C GLU A 16 -0.54 -11.81 0.25
N TYR A 17 0.48 -11.26 -0.40
CA TYR A 17 0.41 -10.00 -1.12
C TYR A 17 1.39 -9.98 -2.27
N THR A 18 1.11 -9.10 -3.23
CA THR A 18 2.03 -8.82 -4.32
C THR A 18 3.16 -7.90 -3.85
N PRO A 19 4.30 -7.85 -4.57
CA PRO A 19 5.36 -6.89 -4.27
C PRO A 19 4.86 -5.44 -4.19
N LYS A 20 3.96 -5.04 -5.11
CA LYS A 20 3.40 -3.68 -5.14
C LYS A 20 2.44 -3.38 -4.00
N GLU A 21 1.65 -4.36 -3.55
CA GLU A 21 0.83 -4.21 -2.35
C GLU A 21 1.71 -3.97 -1.11
N PHE A 22 2.83 -4.70 -0.99
CA PHE A 22 3.76 -4.51 0.11
C PHE A 22 4.43 -3.13 0.09
N GLU A 23 4.96 -2.73 -1.07
CA GLU A 23 5.62 -1.43 -1.26
C GLU A 23 4.64 -0.27 -0.97
N LEU A 24 3.41 -0.36 -1.45
CA LEU A 24 2.37 0.64 -1.15
C LEU A 24 2.06 0.71 0.34
N LEU A 25 1.90 -0.43 1.01
CA LEU A 25 1.68 -0.45 2.45
C LEU A 25 2.88 0.14 3.22
N GLU A 26 4.10 -0.16 2.80
CA GLU A 26 5.31 0.39 3.39
C GLU A 26 5.35 1.91 3.26
N VAL A 27 5.04 2.46 2.08
CA VAL A 27 4.92 3.92 1.88
C VAL A 27 3.87 4.52 2.80
N LEU A 28 2.69 3.91 2.92
CA LEU A 28 1.62 4.39 3.80
C LEU A 28 2.01 4.35 5.29
N ILE A 29 2.75 3.32 5.72
CA ILE A 29 3.23 3.20 7.11
C ILE A 29 4.31 4.24 7.40
N LYS A 30 5.28 4.42 6.49
CA LYS A 30 6.36 5.41 6.64
C LYS A 30 5.82 6.85 6.65
N ASN A 31 4.70 7.10 5.98
CA ASN A 31 4.03 8.39 5.91
C ASN A 31 2.70 8.39 6.70
N ARG A 32 2.64 7.67 7.82
CA ARG A 32 1.42 7.57 8.64
C ARG A 32 0.94 8.97 9.07
N ASN A 33 -0.37 9.18 8.99
CA ASN A 33 -1.06 10.44 9.33
C ASN A 33 -0.70 11.63 8.42
N ILE A 34 -0.09 11.37 7.27
CA ILE A 34 0.17 12.39 6.24
C ILE A 34 -0.76 12.11 5.05
N ALA A 35 -1.44 13.15 4.58
CA ALA A 35 -2.22 13.05 3.34
C ALA A 35 -1.26 13.00 2.14
N LEU A 36 -1.32 11.91 1.37
CA LEU A 36 -0.55 11.75 0.13
C LEU A 36 -1.49 11.79 -1.07
N SER A 37 -1.11 12.55 -2.11
CA SER A 37 -1.86 12.55 -3.36
C SER A 37 -1.67 11.21 -4.10
N ARG A 38 -2.60 10.90 -5.01
CA ARG A 38 -2.51 9.69 -5.84
C ARG A 38 -1.27 9.72 -6.73
N GLU A 39 -0.92 10.90 -7.25
CA GLU A 39 0.29 11.13 -8.05
C GLU A 39 1.54 10.83 -7.21
N LYS A 40 1.59 11.29 -5.95
CA LYS A 40 2.74 11.03 -5.09
C LYS A 40 2.86 9.56 -4.72
N LEU A 41 1.75 8.88 -4.44
CA LEU A 41 1.75 7.44 -4.19
C LEU A 41 2.19 6.65 -5.43
N LEU A 42 1.76 7.09 -6.62
CA LEU A 42 2.17 6.48 -7.88
C LEU A 42 3.70 6.60 -8.06
N GLU A 43 4.24 7.80 -7.89
CA GLU A 43 5.68 8.08 -7.99
C GLU A 43 6.50 7.25 -6.98
N LEU A 44 6.08 7.21 -5.70
CA LEU A 44 6.83 6.53 -4.64
C LEU A 44 6.84 5.01 -4.77
N VAL A 45 5.79 4.41 -5.36
CA VAL A 45 5.62 2.95 -5.43
C VAL A 45 5.97 2.40 -6.82
N TRP A 46 5.64 3.12 -7.90
CA TRP A 46 5.89 2.66 -9.28
C TRP A 46 7.08 3.38 -9.94
N GLY A 47 7.51 4.53 -9.42
CA GLY A 47 8.60 5.34 -9.97
C GLY A 47 8.11 6.46 -10.90
N TYR A 48 8.98 7.45 -11.12
CA TYR A 48 8.67 8.63 -11.95
C TYR A 48 8.48 8.28 -13.44
N GLU A 49 9.19 7.26 -13.93
CA GLU A 49 9.11 6.78 -15.32
C GLU A 49 7.87 5.91 -15.60
N PHE A 50 7.00 5.71 -14.61
CA PHE A 50 5.81 4.89 -14.79
C PHE A 50 4.74 5.64 -15.61
N ILE A 51 4.62 5.28 -16.88
CA ILE A 51 3.58 5.79 -17.78
C ILE A 51 2.27 5.02 -17.54
N GLY A 52 1.61 5.30 -16.42
CA GLY A 52 0.32 4.70 -16.11
C GLY A 52 -0.60 5.63 -15.32
N GLU A 53 -1.87 5.27 -15.24
CA GLU A 53 -2.88 6.08 -14.58
C GLU A 53 -2.84 5.97 -13.06
N THR A 54 -3.15 7.08 -12.38
CA THR A 54 -3.28 7.13 -10.92
C THR A 54 -4.36 6.19 -10.37
N ARG A 55 -5.30 5.73 -11.21
CA ARG A 55 -6.33 4.72 -10.85
C ARG A 55 -5.73 3.39 -10.41
N THR A 56 -4.50 3.07 -10.81
CA THR A 56 -3.82 1.86 -10.30
C THR A 56 -3.62 1.92 -8.79
N VAL A 57 -3.39 3.12 -8.24
CA VAL A 57 -3.23 3.34 -6.79
C VAL A 57 -4.52 2.96 -6.08
N ASP A 58 -5.68 3.40 -6.59
CA ASP A 58 -6.99 3.14 -5.99
C ASP A 58 -7.28 1.63 -5.92
N VAL A 59 -7.00 0.91 -7.01
CA VAL A 59 -7.16 -0.55 -7.08
C VAL A 59 -6.29 -1.25 -6.03
N HIS A 60 -5.04 -0.83 -5.87
CA HIS A 60 -4.13 -1.43 -4.89
C HIS A 60 -4.52 -1.05 -3.44
N ILE A 61 -4.97 0.18 -3.19
CA ILE A 61 -5.52 0.59 -1.88
C ILE A 61 -6.75 -0.25 -1.54
N GLN A 62 -7.67 -0.45 -2.49
CA GLN A 62 -8.88 -1.24 -2.26
C GLN A 62 -8.54 -2.71 -1.93
N LYS A 63 -7.60 -3.31 -2.67
CA LYS A 63 -7.11 -4.67 -2.39
C LYS A 63 -6.46 -4.77 -1.01
N LEU A 64 -5.58 -3.82 -0.66
CA LEU A 64 -4.93 -3.76 0.65
C LEU A 64 -5.94 -3.62 1.79
N ARG A 65 -6.90 -2.70 1.67
CA ARG A 65 -7.98 -2.50 2.66
C ARG A 65 -8.71 -3.81 2.92
N LYS A 66 -9.19 -4.46 1.85
CA LYS A 66 -9.96 -5.71 1.93
C LYS A 66 -9.14 -6.86 2.50
N LYS A 67 -7.87 -7.01 2.11
CA LYS A 67 -6.99 -8.08 2.61
C LYS A 67 -6.63 -7.92 4.08
N LEU A 68 -6.42 -6.67 4.52
CA LEU A 68 -5.87 -6.38 5.85
C LEU A 68 -6.94 -5.87 6.85
N GLY A 69 -8.19 -5.70 6.43
CA GLY A 69 -9.25 -5.12 7.26
C GLY A 69 -8.95 -3.67 7.65
N LEU A 70 -8.39 -2.89 6.71
CA LEU A 70 -7.94 -1.50 6.93
C LEU A 70 -8.89 -0.45 6.39
N GLU A 71 -10.16 -0.80 6.11
CA GLU A 71 -11.17 0.10 5.55
C GLU A 71 -11.35 1.37 6.39
N LYS A 72 -11.22 1.26 7.72
CA LYS A 72 -11.33 2.38 8.66
C LYS A 72 -9.99 3.05 8.99
N ARG A 73 -8.87 2.53 8.50
CA ARG A 73 -7.51 2.98 8.87
C ARG A 73 -6.76 3.66 7.73
N ILE A 74 -7.03 3.27 6.50
CA ILE A 74 -6.62 4.01 5.32
C ILE A 74 -7.86 4.76 4.87
N VAL A 75 -7.83 6.08 4.85
CA VAL A 75 -8.94 6.95 4.42
C VAL A 75 -8.48 7.68 3.15
N THR A 76 -9.36 7.74 2.15
CA THR A 76 -9.11 8.31 0.81
C THR A 76 -10.24 9.26 0.48
#